data_AF-A0A942W9J1-F1
#
_entry.id   AF-A0A942W9J1-F1
#
_cell.length_a   1.000
_cell.length_b   1.000
_cell.length_c   1.000
_cell.angle_alpha   90.00
_cell.angle_beta   90.00
_cell.angle_gamma   90.00
#
_symmetry.space_group_name_H-M   'P 1'
#
loop_
_entity.id
_entity.type
_entity.pdbx_description
1 polymer ?
#
loop_
_entity_poly.entity_id
_entity_poly.type
_entity_poly.pdbx_seq_one_letter_code
_entity_poly.pdbx_strand_id
1 'polypeptide(L)'
;MDIELIVYAKYDEQGSIIAIDSNIFLDDLTDWKEIDRWKQGDRYLYSHAGNGDYVMQKYGKPLYDEQGKPNFHNDFIEWSEEEKKQHYPTPVPAATFEETQNNINIDVDFRLSMLELGI
;
A
#
# COMPACT_ATOMS: atom_id res chain seq x y z
N MET A 1 30.97 16.74 -17.32
CA MET A 1 29.98 15.64 -17.26
C MET A 1 28.70 16.26 -16.79
N ASP A 2 27.72 16.35 -17.68
CA ASP A 2 26.35 16.63 -17.25
C ASP A 2 25.84 15.38 -16.56
N ILE A 3 25.61 15.47 -15.25
CA ILE A 3 25.08 14.36 -14.47
C ILE A 3 23.59 14.34 -14.69
N GLU A 4 23.10 13.26 -15.31
CA GLU A 4 21.70 13.05 -15.55
C GLU A 4 21.12 12.15 -14.46
N LEU A 5 20.25 12.73 -13.61
CA LEU A 5 19.52 12.00 -12.57
C LEU A 5 18.05 11.94 -12.98
N ILE A 6 17.56 10.73 -13.16
CA ILE A 6 16.18 10.45 -13.56
C ILE A 6 15.57 9.57 -12.48
N VAL A 7 14.39 9.93 -12.02
CA VAL A 7 13.63 9.18 -11.03
C VAL A 7 12.52 8.42 -11.76
N TYR A 8 12.38 7.16 -11.41
CA TYR A 8 11.41 6.23 -11.95
C TYR A 8 10.47 5.72 -10.87
N ALA A 9 9.29 5.29 -11.28
CA ALA A 9 8.31 4.61 -10.45
C ALA A 9 7.90 3.27 -11.06
N LYS A 10 7.59 2.32 -10.18
CA LYS A 10 6.85 1.09 -10.47
C LYS A 10 5.41 1.22 -10.02
N TYR A 11 4.54 0.58 -10.78
CA TYR A 11 3.11 0.58 -10.55
C TYR A 11 2.59 -0.84 -10.39
N ASP A 12 1.61 -1.05 -9.52
CA ASP A 12 0.86 -2.30 -9.49
C ASP A 12 -0.29 -2.31 -10.51
N GLU A 13 -1.05 -3.40 -10.55
CA GLU A 13 -2.19 -3.58 -11.45
C GLU A 13 -3.30 -2.54 -11.25
N GLN A 14 -3.35 -1.91 -10.08
CA GLN A 14 -4.34 -0.90 -9.71
C GLN A 14 -3.85 0.53 -10.03
N GLY A 15 -2.63 0.66 -10.56
CA GLY A 15 -1.99 1.94 -10.86
C GLY A 15 -1.40 2.63 -9.63
N SER A 16 -1.28 1.94 -8.49
CA SER A 16 -0.63 2.47 -7.30
C SER A 16 0.87 2.46 -7.45
N ILE A 17 1.51 3.50 -6.94
CA ILE A 17 2.97 3.60 -6.93
C ILE A 17 3.49 2.69 -5.82
N ILE A 18 4.26 1.66 -6.19
CA ILE A 18 4.74 0.63 -5.25
C ILE A 18 6.26 0.69 -5.01
N ALA A 19 7.00 1.29 -5.91
CA ALA A 19 8.41 1.57 -5.70
C ALA A 19 8.82 2.80 -6.49
N ILE A 20 9.82 3.51 -5.97
CA ILE A 20 10.47 4.64 -6.63
C ILE A 20 11.97 4.40 -6.52
N ASP A 21 12.72 4.72 -7.56
CA ASP A 21 14.18 4.71 -7.49
C ASP A 21 14.78 5.62 -8.57
N SER A 22 16.08 5.84 -8.53
CA SER A 22 16.80 6.63 -9.52
C SER A 22 17.56 5.75 -10.53
N ASN A 23 17.86 6.30 -11.71
CA ASN A 23 18.72 5.64 -12.71
C ASN A 23 20.11 5.25 -12.19
N ILE A 24 20.56 5.79 -11.06
CA ILE A 24 21.85 5.40 -10.46
C ILE A 24 21.79 3.97 -9.91
N PHE A 25 20.62 3.55 -9.42
CA PHE A 25 20.44 2.26 -8.73
C PHE A 25 19.67 1.24 -9.57
N LEU A 26 19.17 1.62 -10.75
CA LEU A 26 18.41 0.75 -11.64
C LEU A 26 19.26 0.30 -12.83
N ASP A 27 19.53 -1.01 -12.89
CA ASP A 27 20.20 -1.64 -14.03
C ASP A 27 19.23 -1.98 -15.18
N ASP A 28 17.95 -2.26 -14.84
CA ASP A 28 16.88 -2.61 -15.79
C ASP A 28 15.64 -1.74 -15.55
N LEU A 29 15.13 -1.14 -16.63
CA LEU A 29 14.01 -0.20 -16.64
C LEU A 29 12.72 -0.80 -17.22
N THR A 30 12.68 -2.10 -17.53
CA THR A 30 11.55 -2.74 -18.23
C THR A 30 10.18 -2.48 -17.58
N ASP A 31 10.13 -2.49 -16.24
CA ASP A 31 8.90 -2.25 -15.47
C ASP A 31 8.86 -0.86 -14.81
N TRP A 32 9.80 0.02 -15.16
CA TRP A 32 9.98 1.32 -14.55
C TRP A 32 9.55 2.43 -15.50
N LYS A 33 8.77 3.37 -15.01
CA LYS A 33 8.35 4.55 -15.77
C LYS A 33 9.01 5.80 -15.21
N GLU A 34 9.59 6.61 -16.08
CA GLU A 34 10.17 7.90 -15.69
C GLU A 34 9.07 8.83 -15.15
N ILE A 35 9.33 9.47 -14.02
CA ILE A 35 8.39 10.37 -13.33
C ILE A 35 8.97 11.76 -13.02
N ASP A 36 10.28 11.89 -12.87
CA ASP A 36 10.92 13.18 -12.68
C ASP A 36 12.38 13.14 -13.16
N ARG A 37 12.94 14.31 -13.48
CA ARG A 37 14.32 14.48 -13.91
C ARG A 37 14.93 15.69 -13.22
N TRP A 38 16.10 15.50 -12.62
CA TRP A 38 16.81 16.57 -11.94
C TRP A 38 17.25 17.65 -12.94
N LYS A 39 16.89 18.90 -12.66
CA LYS A 39 17.32 20.08 -13.44
C LYS A 39 18.16 21.04 -12.61
N GLN A 40 17.79 21.19 -11.34
CA GLN A 40 18.45 22.06 -10.35
C GLN A 40 18.00 21.67 -8.93
N GLY A 41 18.72 22.13 -7.92
CA GLY A 41 18.39 21.87 -6.51
C GLY A 41 19.10 20.64 -5.95
N ASP A 42 18.46 19.97 -4.99
CA ASP A 42 19.07 18.89 -4.23
C ASP A 42 19.32 17.65 -5.10
N ARG A 43 20.59 17.42 -5.45
CA ARG A 43 21.02 16.23 -6.20
C ARG A 43 20.92 14.96 -5.36
N TYR A 44 21.16 15.07 -4.06
CA TYR A 44 21.16 13.91 -3.17
C TYR A 44 19.76 13.29 -3.14
N LEU A 45 18.73 14.12 -3.01
CA LEU A 45 17.33 13.70 -3.04
C LEU A 45 16.96 12.89 -4.30
N TYR A 46 17.40 13.36 -5.47
CA TYR A 46 17.12 12.67 -6.75
C TYR A 46 17.97 11.42 -6.92
N SER A 47 19.24 11.46 -6.52
CA SER A 47 20.10 10.28 -6.60
C SER A 47 19.63 9.15 -5.69
N HIS A 48 19.13 9.45 -4.48
CA HIS A 48 18.69 8.48 -3.48
C HIS A 48 17.16 8.39 -3.37
N ALA A 49 16.46 8.48 -4.51
CA ALA A 49 15.01 8.55 -4.52
C ALA A 49 14.32 7.31 -3.90
N GLY A 50 14.98 6.15 -3.89
CA GLY A 50 14.44 4.91 -3.35
C GLY A 50 14.35 4.79 -1.83
N ASN A 51 14.95 5.71 -1.07
CA ASN A 51 14.88 5.67 0.40
C ASN A 51 13.56 6.22 0.99
N GLY A 52 12.59 6.61 0.15
CA GLY A 52 11.31 7.19 0.59
C GLY A 52 11.38 8.69 0.92
N ASP A 53 12.58 9.23 1.19
CA ASP A 53 12.81 10.67 1.41
C ASP A 53 12.33 11.53 0.24
N TYR A 54 12.51 11.06 -1.00
CA TYR A 54 12.05 11.74 -2.19
C TYR A 54 10.54 12.02 -2.15
N VAL A 55 9.74 10.99 -1.84
CA VAL A 55 8.28 11.11 -1.79
C VAL A 55 7.85 12.00 -0.63
N MET A 56 8.44 11.78 0.54
CA MET A 56 8.13 12.56 1.74
C MET A 56 8.41 14.05 1.52
N GLN A 57 9.56 14.41 0.93
CA GLN A 57 9.92 15.81 0.72
C GLN A 57 9.14 16.47 -0.42
N LYS A 58 8.75 15.73 -1.46
CA LYS A 58 8.03 16.27 -2.62
C LYS A 58 6.52 16.36 -2.41
N TYR A 59 5.94 15.33 -1.78
CA TYR A 59 4.49 15.14 -1.68
C TYR A 59 3.97 15.13 -0.23
N GLY A 60 4.86 15.23 0.76
CA GLY A 60 4.50 15.41 2.17
C GLY A 60 4.02 14.15 2.89
N LYS A 61 4.03 12.99 2.23
CA LYS A 61 3.64 11.70 2.81
C LYS A 61 4.56 10.57 2.34
N PRO A 62 4.72 9.51 3.14
CA PRO A 62 5.45 8.31 2.71
C PRO A 62 4.67 7.57 1.61
N LEU A 63 5.35 6.68 0.89
CA LEU A 63 4.73 5.89 -0.18
C LEU A 63 3.62 4.96 0.33
N TYR A 64 3.77 4.44 1.55
CA TYR A 64 2.84 3.54 2.20
C TYR A 64 2.34 4.14 3.52
N ASP A 65 1.11 3.83 3.90
CA ASP A 65 0.58 4.12 5.23
C ASP A 65 1.07 3.12 6.28
N GLU A 66 0.63 3.32 7.53
CA GLU A 66 1.00 2.47 8.68
C GLU A 66 0.54 1.01 8.55
N GLN A 67 -0.43 0.73 7.67
CA GLN A 67 -0.94 -0.61 7.38
C GLN A 67 -0.25 -1.23 6.15
N GLY A 68 0.74 -0.55 5.57
CA GLY A 68 1.45 -1.00 4.37
C GLY A 68 0.65 -0.82 3.08
N LYS A 69 -0.38 0.03 3.05
CA LYS A 69 -1.17 0.31 1.85
C LYS A 69 -0.59 1.50 1.09
N PRO A 70 -0.55 1.46 -0.26
CA PRO A 70 -0.06 2.59 -1.04
C PRO A 70 -0.87 3.87 -0.78
N ASN A 71 -0.17 4.99 -0.60
CA ASN A 71 -0.81 6.30 -0.47
C ASN A 71 -1.09 6.95 -1.82
N PHE A 72 -0.35 6.60 -2.86
CA PHE A 72 -0.35 7.32 -4.13
C PHE A 72 -0.61 6.41 -5.32
N HIS A 73 -1.27 6.95 -6.35
CA HIS A 73 -1.46 6.32 -7.65
C HIS A 73 -1.17 7.29 -8.79
N ASN A 74 -0.94 6.74 -9.99
CA ASN A 74 -0.68 7.48 -11.22
C ASN A 74 0.41 8.56 -11.03
N ASP A 75 0.06 9.84 -11.19
CA ASP A 75 0.96 10.99 -11.07
C ASP A 75 1.00 11.54 -9.62
N PHE A 76 1.21 10.66 -8.65
CA PHE A 76 1.22 10.98 -7.21
C PHE A 76 -0.09 11.58 -6.69
N ILE A 77 -1.22 11.12 -7.23
CA ILE A 77 -2.53 11.44 -6.69
C ILE A 77 -2.74 10.60 -5.43
N GLU A 78 -3.12 11.25 -4.33
CA GLU A 78 -3.38 10.55 -3.07
C GLU A 78 -4.69 9.78 -3.15
N TRP A 79 -4.67 8.51 -2.75
CA TRP A 79 -5.89 7.73 -2.55
C TRP A 79 -6.70 8.24 -1.36
N SER A 80 -8.01 8.39 -1.54
CA SER A 80 -8.93 8.55 -0.41
C SER A 80 -9.04 7.26 0.42
N GLU A 81 -9.48 7.38 1.68
CA GLU A 81 -9.67 6.23 2.55
C GLU A 81 -10.72 5.24 2.01
N GLU A 82 -11.75 5.73 1.34
CA GLU A 82 -12.77 4.93 0.67
C GLU A 82 -12.18 4.14 -0.50
N GLU A 83 -11.39 4.78 -1.35
CA GLU A 83 -10.74 4.12 -2.49
C GLU A 83 -9.71 3.09 -2.01
N LYS A 84 -8.91 3.42 -0.97
CA LYS A 84 -7.98 2.47 -0.36
C LYS A 84 -8.69 1.23 0.16
N LYS A 85 -9.87 1.35 0.76
CA LYS A 85 -10.64 0.19 1.24
C LYS A 85 -11.15 -0.68 0.11
N GLN A 86 -11.49 -0.07 -1.03
CA GLN A 86 -11.94 -0.80 -2.21
C GLN A 86 -10.79 -1.57 -2.88
N HIS A 87 -9.61 -0.95 -2.99
CA HIS A 87 -8.46 -1.47 -3.69
C HIS A 87 -7.53 -2.35 -2.82
N TYR A 88 -7.46 -2.06 -1.53
CA TYR A 88 -6.64 -2.75 -0.53
C TYR A 88 -7.47 -3.04 0.74
N PRO A 89 -8.45 -3.95 0.66
CA PRO A 89 -9.26 -4.32 1.81
C PRO A 89 -8.36 -4.91 2.90
N THR A 90 -8.50 -4.44 4.13
CA THR A 90 -7.78 -5.03 5.27
C THR A 90 -8.31 -6.47 5.45
N PRO A 91 -7.44 -7.49 5.50
CA PRO A 91 -7.89 -8.84 5.80
C PRO A 91 -8.66 -8.85 7.11
N VAL A 92 -9.90 -9.34 7.08
CA VAL A 92 -10.64 -9.59 8.33
C VAL A 92 -9.88 -10.72 9.03
N PRO A 93 -9.47 -10.55 10.30
CA PRO A 93 -8.87 -11.64 11.05
C PRO A 93 -9.75 -12.87 10.96
N ALA A 94 -9.17 -14.04 10.65
CA ALA A 94 -9.92 -15.29 10.78
C ALA A 94 -10.42 -15.39 12.23
N ALA A 95 -11.67 -15.81 12.41
CA ALA A 95 -12.21 -16.04 13.73
C ALA A 95 -11.24 -16.94 14.51
N THR A 96 -10.93 -16.54 15.74
CA THR A 96 -10.09 -17.35 16.62
C THR A 96 -10.80 -18.69 16.92
N PHE A 97 -10.02 -19.70 17.34
CA PHE A 97 -10.59 -20.98 17.76
C PHE A 97 -11.62 -20.80 18.90
N GLU A 98 -11.37 -19.85 19.80
CA GLU A 98 -12.25 -19.52 20.93
C GLU A 98 -13.55 -18.86 20.49
N GLU A 99 -13.51 -17.92 19.54
CA GLU A 99 -14.72 -17.34 18.91
C GLU A 99 -15.50 -18.39 18.12
N THR A 100 -14.81 -19.32 17.47
CA THR A 100 -15.43 -20.44 16.76
C THR A 100 -16.15 -21.38 17.73
N GLN A 101 -15.53 -21.72 18.87
CA GLN A 101 -16.15 -22.53 19.91
C GLN A 101 -17.35 -21.84 20.56
N ASN A 102 -17.27 -20.54 20.84
CA ASN A 102 -18.38 -19.78 21.41
C ASN A 102 -19.59 -19.74 20.45
N ASN A 103 -19.37 -19.57 19.14
CA ASN A 103 -20.44 -19.62 18.15
C ASN A 103 -21.12 -21.00 18.07
N ILE A 104 -20.33 -22.08 18.18
CA ILE A 104 -20.86 -23.46 18.20
C ILE A 104 -21.69 -23.69 19.47
N ASN A 105 -21.21 -23.25 20.63
CA ASN A 105 -21.92 -23.41 21.90
C ASN A 105 -23.24 -22.65 21.91
N ILE A 106 -23.28 -21.41 21.39
CA ILE A 106 -24.51 -20.61 21.27
C ILE A 106 -25.52 -21.30 20.35
N ASP A 107 -25.09 -21.88 19.22
CA ASP A 107 -25.98 -22.63 18.31
C ASP A 107 -26.58 -23.87 18.98
N VAL A 108 -25.76 -24.63 19.72
CA VAL A 108 -26.19 -25.83 20.45
C VAL A 108 -27.18 -25.45 21.56
N ASP A 109 -26.87 -24.43 22.37
CA ASP A 109 -27.73 -23.98 23.47
C ASP A 109 -29.07 -23.44 22.95
N PHE A 110 -29.08 -22.75 21.81
CA PHE A 110 -30.31 -22.29 21.16
C PHE A 110 -31.17 -23.46 20.67
N ARG A 111 -30.55 -24.48 20.07
CA ARG A 111 -31.26 -25.68 19.60
C ARG A 111 -31.81 -26.52 20.75
N LEU A 112 -31.08 -26.65 21.86
CA LEU A 112 -31.57 -27.34 23.06
C LEU A 112 -32.75 -26.60 23.69
N SER A 113 -32.65 -25.27 23.83
CA SER A 113 -33.72 -24.47 24.42
C SER A 113 -35.01 -24.47 23.59
N MET A 114 -34.93 -24.51 22.25
CA MET A 114 -36.12 -24.71 21.41
C MET A 114 -36.77 -26.08 21.63
N LEU A 115 -35.96 -27.15 21.75
CA LEU A 115 -36.44 -28.50 22.03
C LEU A 115 -37.11 -28.61 23.41
N GLU A 116 -36.56 -27.95 24.43
CA GLU A 116 -37.12 -27.92 25.78
C GLU A 116 -38.41 -27.09 25.87
N LEU A 117 -38.54 -26.05 25.05
CA LEU A 117 -39.75 -25.24 24.94
C LEU A 117 -40.82 -25.86 24.00
N GLY A 118 -40.50 -26.98 23.34
CA GLY A 118 -41.43 -27.70 22.47
C GLY A 118 -41.83 -26.94 21.19
N ILE A 119 -40.96 -26.04 20.72
CA ILE A 119 -41.13 -25.23 19.50
C ILE A 119 -40.21 -25.74 18.39
#